data_AF-A0A2L2Y0T0-F1
#
_entry.id   AF-A0A2L2Y0T0-F1
#
_cell.length_a   1.000
_cell.length_b   1.000
_cell.length_c   1.000
_cell.angle_alpha   90.00
_cell.angle_beta   90.00
_cell.angle_gamma   90.00
#
_symmetry.space_group_name_H-M   'P 1'
#
loop_
_entity.id
_entity.type
_entity.pdbx_description
1 polymer ?
#
loop_
_entity_poly.entity_id
_entity_poly.type
_entity_poly.pdbx_seq_one_letter_code
_entity_poly.pdbx_strand_id
1 'polypeptide(L)' 'MSWQAYVDNQICSQVSCRLAAIAGLQDGAIWAKFEKDASVMPVTQQELKVIADTMRTNPGSFTESGIYLAVFI' A
#
# COMPACT_ATOMS: atom_id res chain seq x y z
N MET A 1 -3.86 -19.01 7.60
CA MET A 1 -2.74 -18.14 7.20
C MET A 1 -3.25 -16.70 7.24
N SER A 2 -2.59 -15.79 7.96
CA SER A 2 -3.03 -14.39 8.05
C SER A 2 -2.49 -13.56 6.88
N TRP A 3 -3.11 -12.42 6.59
CA TRP A 3 -2.59 -11.48 5.58
C TRP A 3 -1.17 -11.00 5.91
N GLN A 4 -0.86 -10.82 7.20
CA GLN A 4 0.49 -10.44 7.64
C GLN A 4 1.53 -11.50 7.28
N ALA A 5 1.23 -12.78 7.56
CA ALA A 5 2.12 -13.88 7.20
C ALA A 5 2.35 -13.99 5.68
N TYR A 6 1.40 -13.53 4.87
CA TYR A 6 1.57 -13.46 3.42
C TYR A 6 2.53 -12.35 3.01
N VAL A 7 2.37 -11.13 3.55
CA VAL A 7 3.32 -10.03 3.31
C VAL A 7 4.73 -10.44 3.70
N ASP A 8 4.90 -11.00 4.88
CA ASP A 8 6.23 -11.33 5.41
C ASP A 8 6.89 -12.48 4.62
N ASN A 9 6.14 -13.57 4.36
CA ASN A 9 6.74 -14.82 3.86
C ASN A 9 6.58 -15.07 2.36
N GLN A 10 5.72 -14.32 1.66
CA GLN A 10 5.49 -14.51 0.22
C GLN A 10 5.90 -13.28 -0.60
N ILE A 11 5.83 -12.08 -0.01
CA ILE A 11 6.27 -10.85 -0.68
C ILE A 11 7.69 -10.51 -0.23
N CYS A 12 7.87 -10.17 1.05
CA CYS A 12 9.13 -9.61 1.55
C CYS A 12 10.25 -10.64 1.77
N SER A 13 9.94 -11.93 1.68
CA SER A 13 10.95 -13.00 1.61
C SER A 13 11.54 -13.16 0.20
N GLN A 14 10.78 -12.79 -0.84
CA GLN A 14 11.16 -12.94 -2.24
C GLN A 14 11.83 -11.68 -2.80
N VAL A 15 11.53 -10.51 -2.22
CA VAL A 15 12.11 -9.22 -2.60
C VAL A 15 12.53 -8.42 -1.37
N SER A 16 13.58 -7.61 -1.50
CA SER A 16 14.01 -6.71 -0.41
C SER A 16 13.02 -5.57 -0.20
N CYS A 17 11.97 -5.81 0.58
CA CYS A 17 10.96 -4.81 0.92
C CYS A 17 11.56 -3.64 1.72
N ARG A 18 11.23 -2.42 1.30
CA ARG A 18 11.24 -1.24 2.17
C ARG A 18 9.86 -0.99 2.78
N LEU A 19 8.82 -1.18 1.97
CA LEU A 19 7.42 -1.00 2.31
C LEU A 19 6.58 -2.02 1.54
N ALA A 20 5.57 -2.61 2.16
CA ALA A 20 4.51 -3.37 1.50
C ALA A 20 3.19 -3.22 2.26
N ALA A 21 2.06 -3.26 1.56
CA ALA A 21 0.73 -3.22 2.19
C ALA A 21 -0.29 -4.03 1.39
N ILE A 22 -1.23 -4.65 2.09
CA ILE A 22 -2.44 -5.25 1.54
C ILE A 22 -3.62 -4.47 2.07
N ALA A 23 -4.43 -3.92 1.17
CA ALA A 23 -5.56 -3.06 1.49
C ALA A 23 -6.88 -3.63 0.96
N GLY A 24 -7.96 -3.39 1.70
CA GLY A 24 -9.31 -3.61 1.24
C GLY A 24 -9.64 -2.70 0.06
N LEU A 25 -10.18 -3.29 -1.02
CA LEU A 25 -10.47 -2.56 -2.25
C LEU A 25 -11.53 -1.46 -2.05
N GLN A 26 -12.49 -1.63 -1.12
CA GLN A 26 -13.63 -0.71 -0.97
C GLN A 26 -13.31 0.55 -0.16
N ASP A 27 -12.52 0.39 0.90
CA ASP A 27 -12.32 1.40 1.95
C ASP A 27 -10.84 1.70 2.24
N GLY A 28 -9.92 1.04 1.54
CA GLY A 28 -8.48 1.13 1.79
C GLY A 28 -8.04 0.52 3.12
N ALA A 29 -8.89 -0.25 3.80
CA ALA A 29 -8.58 -0.80 5.12
C ALA A 29 -7.30 -1.65 5.08
N ILE A 30 -6.35 -1.35 5.96
CA ILE A 30 -5.06 -2.04 5.99
C ILE A 30 -5.27 -3.42 6.62
N TRP A 31 -5.15 -4.49 5.83
CA TRP A 31 -5.24 -5.87 6.31
C TRP A 31 -3.89 -6.43 6.75
N ALA A 32 -2.81 -5.94 6.14
CA ALA A 32 -1.43 -6.24 6.50
C ALA A 32 -0.49 -5.17 5.94
N LYS A 33 0.64 -4.96 6.61
CA LYS A 33 1.69 -4.08 6.10
C LYS A 33 3.06 -4.47 6.63
N PHE A 34 4.09 -4.04 5.91
CA PHE A 34 5.48 -4.11 6.30
C PHE A 34 6.11 -2.74 6.10
N GLU A 35 6.76 -2.24 7.14
CA GLU A 35 7.51 -0.98 7.16
C GLU A 35 8.87 -1.32 7.78
N LYS A 36 9.95 -1.21 6.99
CA LYS A 36 11.24 -1.79 7.38
C LYS A 36 11.81 -1.22 8.68
N ASP A 37 11.79 0.10 8.81
CA ASP A 37 12.33 0.84 9.95
C ASP A 37 11.76 2.27 9.96
N ALA A 38 12.18 3.08 10.94
CA ALA A 38 11.70 4.45 11.13
C ALA A 38 12.01 5.43 9.98
N SER A 39 12.82 5.03 8.98
CA SER A 39 13.05 5.82 7.76
C SER A 39 11.92 5.69 6.73
N VAL A 40 10.93 4.83 7.00
CA VAL A 40 9.76 4.61 6.15
C VAL A 40 8.58 5.33 6.80
N MET A 41 7.95 6.23 6.03
CA MET A 41 6.73 6.89 6.50
C MET A 41 5.60 5.85 6.59
N PRO A 42 4.74 5.93 7.62
CA PRO A 42 3.65 4.99 7.76
C PRO A 42 2.66 5.12 6.62
N VAL A 43 2.22 3.99 6.06
CA VAL A 43 1.11 3.97 5.11
C VAL A 43 -0.20 4.20 5.85
N THR A 44 -1.03 5.08 5.30
CA THR A 44 -2.34 5.39 5.84
C THR A 44 -3.46 4.73 5.03
N GLN A 45 -4.57 4.46 5.69
CA GLN A 45 -5.78 3.97 5.03
C GLN A 45 -6.30 4.96 3.96
N GLN A 46 -6.16 6.27 4.21
CA GLN A 46 -6.63 7.30 3.29
C GLN A 46 -5.89 7.26 1.96
N GLU A 47 -4.56 7.12 1.97
CA GLU A 47 -3.76 6.97 0.74
C GLU A 47 -4.19 5.73 -0.05
N LEU A 48 -4.33 4.59 0.63
CA LEU A 48 -4.74 3.34 0.00
C LEU A 48 -6.16 3.43 -0.57
N LYS A 49 -7.07 4.14 0.12
CA LYS A 49 -8.42 4.39 -0.39
C LYS A 49 -8.39 5.23 -1.66
N VAL A 50 -7.61 6.30 -1.69
CA VAL A 50 -7.45 7.13 -2.89
C VAL A 50 -6.92 6.29 -4.04
N ILE A 51 -5.90 5.46 -3.81
CA ILE A 51 -5.35 4.56 -4.83
C ILE A 51 -6.43 3.58 -5.34
N ALA A 52 -7.19 2.96 -4.44
CA ALA A 52 -8.23 2.00 -4.79
C ALA A 52 -9.38 2.64 -5.58
N ASP A 53 -9.81 3.85 -5.18
CA ASP A 53 -10.88 4.58 -5.84
C ASP A 53 -10.44 5.09 -7.22
N THR A 54 -9.22 5.62 -7.34
CA THR A 54 -8.65 6.03 -8.62
C THR A 54 -8.52 4.86 -9.58
N MET A 55 -8.00 3.71 -9.13
CA MET A 55 -7.86 2.52 -9.98
C MET A 55 -9.23 2.03 -10.52
N ARG A 56 -10.29 2.15 -9.72
CA ARG A 56 -11.65 1.75 -10.11
C ARG A 56 -12.34 2.74 -11.06
N THR A 57 -12.16 4.04 -10.82
CA THR A 57 -12.96 5.09 -11.46
C THR A 57 -12.26 5.73 -12.65
N ASN A 58 -10.95 5.97 -12.53
CA ASN A 58 -10.14 6.58 -13.58
C ASN A 58 -8.65 6.23 -13.40
N PRO A 59 -8.22 5.00 -13.73
CA PRO A 59 -6.82 4.59 -13.59
C PRO A 59 -5.87 5.44 -14.44
N GLY A 60 -6.39 6.09 -15.49
CA GLY A 60 -5.63 7.01 -16.34
C GLY A 60 -5.04 8.19 -15.58
N SER A 61 -5.66 8.65 -14.49
CA SER A 61 -5.15 9.83 -13.76
C SER A 61 -3.78 9.58 -13.13
N PHE A 62 -3.41 8.32 -12.83
CA PHE A 62 -2.06 8.02 -12.32
C PHE A 62 -0.95 8.33 -13.32
N THR A 63 -1.25 8.38 -14.63
CA THR A 63 -0.28 8.77 -15.65
C THR A 63 0.02 10.27 -15.61
N GLU A 64 -0.92 11.08 -15.12
CA GLU A 64 -0.81 12.53 -15.07
C GLU A 64 -0.27 13.01 -13.72
N SER A 65 -0.78 12.46 -12.61
CA SER A 65 -0.49 12.94 -11.26
C SER A 65 0.41 12.02 -10.43
N GLY A 66 0.67 10.80 -10.91
CA GLY A 66 1.43 9.79 -10.18
C GLY A 66 0.64 9.11 -9.06
N ILE A 67 1.32 8.24 -8.32
CA ILE A 67 0.77 7.52 -7.16
C ILE A 67 1.46 8.06 -5.90
N TYR A 68 0.67 8.56 -4.95
CA TYR A 68 1.14 9.06 -3.66
C TYR A 68 0.96 7.97 -2.61
N LEU A 69 2.06 7.48 -2.06
CA LEU A 69 2.06 6.42 -1.04
C LEU A 69 3.19 6.67 -0.04
N ALA A 70 2.85 6.73 1.25
CA ALA A 70 3.80 6.99 2.33
C ALA A 70 4.56 8.30 2.12
N VAL A 71 3.82 9.36 1.76
CA VAL A 71 4.36 10.70 1.51
C VAL A 71 3.66 11.73 2.38
N PHE A 72 4.40 12.75 2.83
CA PHE A 72 3.84 13.87 3.58
C PHE A 72 3.07 14.77 2.59
N ILE A 73 1.75 14.88 2.76
CA ILE A 73 0.87 15.79 2.01
C ILE A 73 0.54 17.00 2.89
#